data_AF-A0A538MLM6-F1
#
_entry.id   AF-A0A538MLM6-F1
#
_cell.length_a   1.000
_cell.length_b   1.000
_cell.length_c   1.000
_cell.angle_alpha   90.00
_cell.angle_beta   90.00
_cell.angle_gamma   90.00
#
_symmetry.space_group_name_H-M   'P 1'
#
loop_
_entity.id
_entity.type
_entity.pdbx_description
1 polymer ?
#
loop_
_entity_poly.entity_id
_entity_poly.type
_entity_poly.pdbx_seq_one_letter_code
_entity_poly.pdbx_strand_id
1 'polypeptide(L)' 'MLIDTQVTRQHVVDVLSTAGLPEEAEEARRSLPDPVDLERAAQFLERYGITKDVLISRMGGSP' A
#
# COMPACT_ATOMS: atom_id res chain seq x y z
N MET A 1 -14.71 18.97 2.89
CA MET A 1 -13.43 18.84 3.61
C MET A 1 -12.95 17.43 3.33
N LEU A 2 -12.14 17.24 2.28
CA LEU A 2 -11.45 15.97 2.07
C LEU A 2 -10.31 15.97 3.10
N ILE A 3 -10.34 15.03 4.04
CA ILE A 3 -9.24 14.85 4.97
C ILE A 3 -8.19 14.09 4.18
N ASP A 4 -7.21 14.81 3.64
CA ASP A 4 -6.04 14.24 2.96
C ASP A 4 -5.30 13.34 3.95
N THR A 5 -5.74 12.08 4.00
CA THR A 5 -5.21 11.10 4.92
C THR A 5 -3.91 10.61 4.32
N GLN A 6 -2.82 10.95 5.00
CA GLN A 6 -1.47 10.63 4.57
C GLN A 6 -0.88 9.54 5.46
N VAL A 7 -0.06 8.68 4.87
CA VAL A 7 0.73 7.66 5.56
C VAL A 7 2.19 7.84 5.19
N THR A 8 3.11 7.33 6.01
CA THR A 8 4.52 7.32 5.61
C THR A 8 4.73 6.33 4.48
N ARG A 9 5.72 6.58 3.63
CA ARG A 9 6.13 5.59 2.62
C ARG A 9 6.47 4.24 3.26
N GLN A 10 7.15 4.28 4.40
CA GLN A 10 7.54 3.08 5.13
C GLN A 10 6.34 2.24 5.54
N HIS A 11 5.24 2.87 5.96
CA HIS A 11 4.01 2.15 6.28
C HIS A 11 3.47 1.34 5.09
N VAL A 12 3.50 1.91 3.87
CA VAL A 12 3.08 1.20 2.66
C VAL A 12 4.01 0.01 2.36
N VAL A 13 5.32 0.21 2.51
CA VAL A 13 6.35 -0.84 2.33
C VAL A 13 6.14 -1.99 3.31
N ASP A 14 5.85 -1.69 4.58
CA ASP A 14 5.65 -2.69 5.64
C ASP A 14 4.38 -3.52 5.38
N VAL A 15 3.29 -2.87 4.96
CA VAL A 15 2.03 -3.54 4.60
C VAL A 15 2.24 -4.49 3.43
N LEU A 16 2.91 -4.04 2.36
CA LEU A 16 3.21 -4.88 1.19
C LEU A 16 4.11 -6.07 1.56
N SER A 17 5.16 -5.82 2.34
CA SER A 17 6.07 -6.87 2.80
C SER A 17 5.32 -7.92 3.64
N THR A 18 4.46 -7.47 4.56
CA THR A 18 3.63 -8.36 5.39
C THR A 18 2.61 -9.14 4.57
N ALA A 19 2.08 -8.54 3.49
CA ALA A 19 1.16 -9.19 2.57
C ALA A 19 1.85 -10.16 1.56
N GLY A 20 3.15 -10.41 1.71
CA GLY A 20 3.91 -11.31 0.82
C GLY A 20 4.14 -10.73 -0.57
N LEU A 21 4.26 -9.40 -0.67
CA LEU A 21 4.50 -8.63 -1.91
C LEU A 21 5.85 -7.90 -1.86
N PRO A 22 6.98 -8.62 -1.79
CA PRO A 22 8.30 -8.02 -1.57
C PRO A 22 8.80 -7.19 -2.76
N GLU A 23 8.40 -7.55 -4.00
CA GLU A 23 8.80 -6.81 -5.21
C GLU A 23 8.08 -5.45 -5.27
N GLU A 24 6.79 -5.44 -4.97
CA GLU A 24 5.97 -4.24 -4.90
C GLU A 24 6.39 -3.35 -3.72
N ALA A 25 6.80 -3.95 -2.59
CA ALA A 25 7.35 -3.21 -1.45
C ALA A 25 8.62 -2.44 -1.82
N GLU A 26 9.55 -3.06 -2.55
CA GLU A 26 10.77 -2.40 -3.00
C GLU A 26 10.49 -1.32 -4.06
N GLU A 27 9.52 -1.56 -4.95
CA GLU A 27 9.09 -0.53 -5.91
C GLU A 27 8.40 0.65 -5.22
N ALA A 28 7.56 0.39 -4.21
CA ALA A 28 6.94 1.43 -3.38
C ALA A 28 8.01 2.26 -2.66
N ARG A 29 9.05 1.61 -2.13
CA ARG A 29 10.18 2.27 -1.47
C ARG A 29 10.93 3.23 -2.40
N ARG A 30 11.03 2.92 -3.68
CA ARG A 30 11.75 3.74 -4.68
C ARG A 30 10.89 4.84 -5.30
N SER A 31 9.61 4.56 -5.53
CA SER A 31 8.74 5.39 -6.38
C SER A 31 7.76 6.27 -5.61
N LEU A 32 7.39 5.91 -4.38
CA LEU A 32 6.43 6.71 -3.62
C LEU A 32 7.08 7.92 -2.95
N PRO A 33 6.36 9.07 -2.88
CA PRO A 33 6.78 10.21 -2.08
C PRO A 33 6.74 9.87 -0.58
N ASP A 34 7.22 10.76 0.27
CA ASP A 34 7.02 10.65 1.72
C ASP A 34 6.71 12.06 2.27
N PRO A 35 5.49 12.33 2.77
CA PRO A 35 4.37 11.38 2.96
C PRO A 35 3.68 10.93 1.66
N VAL A 36 2.88 9.86 1.75
CA VAL A 36 2.05 9.30 0.67
C VAL A 36 0.56 9.56 0.96
N ASP A 37 -0.13 10.18 0.02
CA ASP A 37 -1.59 10.30 0.06
C ASP A 37 -2.24 8.92 -0.17
N LEU A 38 -3.28 8.58 0.59
CA LEU A 38 -3.95 7.27 0.44
C LEU A 38 -4.47 7.00 -0.97
N GLU A 39 -4.95 8.03 -1.68
CA GLU A 39 -5.38 7.89 -3.08
C GLU A 39 -4.20 7.50 -3.99
N ARG A 40 -3.03 8.10 -3.78
CA ARG A 40 -1.81 7.75 -4.52
C ARG A 40 -1.32 6.34 -4.17
N ALA A 41 -1.43 5.93 -2.90
CA ALA A 41 -1.15 4.55 -2.51
C ALA A 41 -2.11 3.57 -3.20
N ALA A 42 -3.41 3.89 -3.30
CA ALA A 42 -4.38 3.07 -4.02
C ALA A 42 -4.03 2.96 -5.52
N GLN A 43 -3.77 4.09 -6.18
CA GLN A 43 -3.35 4.12 -7.60
C GLN A 43 -2.04 3.34 -7.84
N PHE A 44 -1.10 3.39 -6.89
CA PHE A 44 0.12 2.59 -6.95
C PHE A 44 -0.20 1.09 -7.01
N LEU A 45 -1.09 0.63 -6.13
CA LEU A 45 -1.47 -0.77 -5.96
C LEU A 45 -2.36 -1.31 -7.09
N GLU A 46 -3.22 -0.47 -7.68
CA GLU A 46 -4.08 -0.82 -8.82
C GLU A 46 -3.28 -1.34 -10.02
N ARG A 47 -2.07 -0.81 -10.24
CA ARG A 47 -1.16 -1.24 -11.33
C ARG A 47 -0.74 -2.70 -11.22
N TYR A 48 -0.84 -3.28 -10.03
CA TYR A 48 -0.52 -4.68 -9.74
C TYR A 48 -1.77 -5.53 -9.49
N GLY A 49 -2.97 -4.97 -9.70
CA GLY A 49 -4.24 -5.65 -9.39
C GLY A 49 -4.46 -5.87 -7.89
N ILE A 50 -3.73 -5.16 -7.02
CA ILE A 50 -3.85 -5.28 -5.57
C ILE A 50 -4.92 -4.31 -5.09
N THR A 51 -6.03 -4.84 -4.59
CA THR A 51 -7.06 -4.05 -3.91
C THR A 51 -6.87 -4.08 -2.39
N LYS A 52 -7.59 -3.20 -1.69
CA LYS A 52 -7.65 -3.22 -0.23
C LYS A 52 -8.11 -4.59 0.32
N ASP A 53 -9.07 -5.23 -0.34
CA ASP A 53 -9.58 -6.55 0.08
C ASP A 53 -8.50 -7.63 -0.06
N VAL A 54 -7.70 -7.57 -1.14
CA VAL A 54 -6.55 -8.47 -1.33
C VAL A 54 -5.53 -8.31 -0.21
N LEU A 55 -5.24 -7.07 0.20
CA LEU A 55 -4.35 -6.82 1.34
C LEU A 55 -4.94 -7.37 2.65
N ILE A 56 -6.22 -7.15 2.92
CA ILE A 56 -6.91 -7.65 4.11
C ILE A 56 -6.87 -9.18 4.17
N SER A 57 -7.20 -9.87 3.07
CA SER A 57 -7.16 -11.33 3.00
C SER A 57 -5.74 -11.88 3.22
N ARG A 58 -4.71 -11.22 2.68
CA ARG A 58 -3.31 -11.64 2.82
C ARG A 58 -2.72 -11.38 4.20
N MET A 59 -3.16 -10.32 4.88
CA MET A 59 -2.75 -10.02 6.26
C MET A 59 -3.46 -10.89 7.31
N GLY A 60 -4.25 -11.89 6.90
CA GLY A 60 -4.92 -12.81 7.81
C GLY A 60 -6.32 -12.37 8.24
N GLY A 61 -6.96 -11.46 7.51
CA GLY A 61 -8.39 -11.20 7.65
C GLY A 61 -9.20 -12.41 7.18
N SER A 62 -9.44 -13.36 8.10
CA SER A 62 -10.56 -14.29 7.95
C SER A 62 -11.88 -13.50 8.05
N PRO A 63 -12.95 -13.93 7.36
CA PRO A 63 -14.25 -13.24 7.33
C PRO A 63 -14.80 -12.87 8.72
#